data_AF-A0A1F4Q6C7-F1
#
_entry.id   AF-A0A1F4Q6C7-F1
#
_cell.length_a   1.000
_cell.length_b   1.000
_cell.length_c   1.000
_cell.angle_alpha   90.00
_cell.angle_beta   90.00
_cell.angle_gamma   90.00
#
_symmetry.space_group_name_H-M   'P 1'
#
loop_
_entity.id
_entity.type
_entity.pdbx_description
1 polymer ?
#
loop_
_entity_poly.entity_id
_entity_poly.type
_entity_poly.pdbx_seq_one_letter_code
_entity_poly.pdbx_strand_id
1 'polypeptide(L)' 'MFVDVDVVLERKVAALEAHASQVTKTNIEGLTILDIARSSAHFRGIQGRVRNAEGFVPLRLFINIAP' A
#
# COMPACT_ATOMS: atom_id res chain seq x y z
N MET A 1 -11.63 1.58 0.51
CA MET A 1 -11.57 0.11 0.37
C MET A 1 -10.22 -0.35 0.87
N PHE A 2 -10.15 -1.45 1.60
CA PHE A 2 -8.88 -2.08 2.00
C PHE A 2 -8.81 -3.47 1.38
N VAL A 3 -7.68 -3.82 0.78
CA VAL A 3 -7.44 -5.12 0.14
C VAL A 3 -6.35 -5.85 0.91
N ASP A 4 -6.60 -7.08 1.36
CA ASP A 4 -5.60 -7.92 2.02
C ASP A 4 -4.45 -8.23 1.04
N VAL A 5 -3.22 -7.92 1.46
CA VAL A 5 -2.00 -8.14 0.68
C VAL A 5 -0.97 -9.01 1.40
N ASP A 6 -1.35 -9.72 2.47
CA ASP A 6 -0.40 -10.50 3.28
C ASP A 6 0.40 -11.51 2.43
N VAL A 7 -0.29 -12.20 1.51
CA VAL A 7 0.32 -13.22 0.65
C VAL A 7 1.21 -12.65 -0.47
N VAL A 8 1.17 -11.34 -0.73
CA VAL A 8 1.96 -10.66 -1.77
C VAL A 8 2.90 -9.57 -1.26
N LEU A 9 2.89 -9.28 0.04
CA LEU A 9 3.64 -8.16 0.61
C LEU A 9 5.15 -8.27 0.33
N GLU A 10 5.74 -9.44 0.49
CA GLU A 10 7.18 -9.62 0.23
C GLU A 10 7.54 -9.46 -1.25
N ARG A 11 6.64 -9.84 -2.16
CA ARG A 11 6.82 -9.57 -3.60
C ARG A 11 6.78 -8.08 -3.90
N LYS A 12 5.91 -7.33 -3.23
CA LYS A 12 5.87 -5.86 -3.31
C LYS A 12 7.18 -5.25 -2.77
N VAL A 13 7.69 -5.73 -1.65
CA VAL A 13 8.95 -5.24 -1.06
C VAL A 13 10.13 -5.50 -2.00
N ALA A 14 10.24 -6.71 -2.54
CA ALA A 14 11.28 -7.03 -3.53
C ALA A 14 11.18 -6.14 -4.79
N ALA A 15 9.96 -5.84 -5.25
CA ALA A 15 9.76 -4.91 -6.37
C ALA A 15 10.25 -3.49 -6.03
N LEU A 16 10.01 -2.99 -4.82
CA LEU A 16 10.51 -1.69 -4.37
C LEU A 16 12.04 -1.69 -4.21
N GLU A 17 12.61 -2.76 -3.67
CA GLU A 17 14.05 -2.92 -3.47
C GLU A 17 14.83 -2.93 -4.79
N ALA A 18 14.24 -3.51 -5.85
CA ALA A 18 14.82 -3.47 -7.19
C ALA A 18 15.05 -2.03 -7.72
N HIS A 19 14.33 -1.04 -7.19
CA HIS A 19 14.60 0.37 -7.44
C HIS A 19 15.68 0.94 -6.49
N ALA A 20 16.83 0.28 -6.41
CA ALA A 20 17.90 0.57 -5.45
C ALA A 20 18.28 2.07 -5.34
N SER A 21 18.31 2.79 -6.47
CA SER A 21 18.61 4.24 -6.51
C SER A 21 17.57 5.13 -5.81
N GLN A 22 16.40 4.59 -5.47
CA GLN A 22 15.28 5.30 -4.86
C GLN A 22 14.99 4.86 -3.43
N VAL A 23 15.55 3.73 -2.97
CA VAL A 23 15.19 3.13 -1.67
C VAL A 23 15.33 4.10 -0.50
N THR A 24 16.38 4.92 -0.51
CA THR A 24 16.69 5.90 0.54
C THR A 24 16.28 7.34 0.20
N LYS A 25 15.68 7.59 -0.97
CA LYS A 25 15.30 8.93 -1.43
C LYS A 25 13.94 9.40 -0.89
N THR A 26 13.71 9.20 0.40
CA THR A 26 12.47 9.58 1.09
C THR A 26 12.51 11.00 1.65
N ASN A 27 13.71 11.61 1.71
CA ASN A 27 13.98 12.87 2.42
C ASN A 27 13.65 12.83 3.92
N ILE A 28 13.65 11.63 4.51
CA ILE A 28 13.43 11.42 5.95
C ILE A 28 14.60 10.57 6.45
N GLU A 29 15.36 11.10 7.40
CA GLU A 29 16.52 10.43 7.97
C GLU A 29 16.15 9.09 8.58
N GLY A 30 16.90 8.04 8.24
CA GLY A 30 16.70 6.69 8.77
C GLY A 30 15.44 5.97 8.27
N LEU A 31 14.71 6.51 7.29
CA LEU A 31 13.47 5.91 6.80
C LEU A 31 13.55 5.59 5.31
N THR A 32 13.44 4.31 4.96
CA THR A 32 13.43 3.87 3.56
C THR A 32 12.00 3.77 3.01
N ILE A 33 11.86 3.70 1.69
CA ILE A 33 10.56 3.41 1.06
C ILE A 33 10.02 2.03 1.47
N LEU A 34 10.90 1.10 1.85
CA LEU A 34 10.50 -0.23 2.33
C LEU A 34 9.84 -0.14 3.71
N ASP A 35 10.42 0.66 4.61
CA ASP A 35 9.87 0.92 5.94
C ASP A 35 8.51 1.61 5.85
N ILE A 36 8.40 2.62 4.98
CA ILE A 36 7.15 3.32 4.70
C ILE A 36 6.11 2.35 4.15
N ALA A 37 6.47 1.52 3.17
CA ALA A 37 5.55 0.56 2.56
C ALA A 37 5.03 -0.47 3.57
N ARG A 38 5.89 -1.04 4.41
CA ARG A 38 5.51 -2.01 5.45
C ARG A 38 4.63 -1.38 6.53
N SER A 39 5.02 -0.20 7.01
CA SER A 39 4.26 0.53 8.03
C SER A 39 2.87 0.95 7.52
N SER A 40 2.81 1.40 6.26
CA SER A 40 1.55 1.74 5.60
C SER A 40 0.66 0.50 5.45
N ALA A 41 1.23 -0.63 5.00
CA ALA A 41 0.47 -1.87 4.84
C ALA A 41 -0.13 -2.35 6.17
N HIS A 42 0.63 -2.30 7.27
CA HIS A 42 0.15 -2.66 8.59
C HIS A 42 -0.92 -1.70 9.10
N PHE A 43 -0.72 -0.39 8.94
CA PHE A 43 -1.69 0.64 9.32
C PHE A 43 -3.03 0.45 8.61
N ARG A 44 -3.00 0.19 7.29
CA ARG A 44 -4.20 -0.12 6.51
C ARG A 44 -4.79 -1.49 6.87
N GLY A 45 -3.96 -2.46 7.23
CA GLY A 45 -4.38 -3.76 7.73
C GLY A 45 -5.30 -3.63 8.94
N ILE A 46 -4.92 -2.82 9.92
CA ILE A 46 -5.76 -2.52 11.10
C ILE A 46 -7.13 -1.97 10.67
N GLN A 47 -7.17 -1.05 9.70
CA GLN A 47 -8.42 -0.49 9.18
C GLN A 47 -9.29 -1.52 8.44
N GLY A 48 -8.65 -2.49 7.77
CA GLY A 48 -9.29 -3.61 7.07
C GLY A 48 -9.53 -4.86 7.91
N ARG A 49 -9.13 -4.87 9.20
CA ARG A 49 -9.13 -6.05 10.10
C ARG A 49 -8.36 -7.26 9.55
N VAL A 50 -7.25 -7.01 8.85
CA VAL A 50 -6.28 -8.01 8.36
C VAL A 50 -4.87 -7.58 8.75
N ARG A 51 -3.87 -8.46 8.62
CA ARG A 51 -2.49 -8.13 9.03
C ARG A 51 -1.89 -7.01 8.19
N ASN A 52 -2.01 -7.13 6.87
CA ASN A 52 -1.44 -6.20 5.90
C ASN A 52 -2.48 -5.89 4.83
N ALA A 53 -2.73 -4.61 4.56
CA ALA A 53 -3.67 -4.20 3.51
C ALA A 53 -3.16 -3.02 2.69
N GLU A 54 -3.68 -2.86 1.48
CA GLU A 54 -3.56 -1.63 0.69
C GLU A 54 -4.87 -0.85 0.71
N GLY A 55 -4.77 0.48 0.80
CA GLY A 55 -5.91 1.38 0.85
C GLY A 55 -6.21 2.02 -0.52
N PHE A 56 -7.46 1.94 -0.97
CA PHE A 56 -7.94 2.54 -2.21
C PHE A 56 -9.13 3.46 -1.96
N VAL A 57 -9.17 4.59 -2.68
CA VAL A 57 -10.30 5.51 -2.72
C VAL A 57 -11.13 5.20 -3.96
N PRO A 58 -12.26 4.49 -3.84
CA PRO A 58 -13.08 4.18 -5.00
C PRO A 58 -13.75 5.46 -5.51
N LEU A 59 -13.81 5.61 -6.83
CA LEU A 59 -14.71 6.59 -7.44
C LEU A 59 -16.15 6.15 -7.19
N ARG A 60 -17.02 7.11 -6.85
CA ARG A 60 -18.45 6.84 -6.75
C ARG A 60 -19.06 6.89 -8.15
N LEU A 61 -19.36 5.72 -8.72
CA LEU A 61 -20.12 5.61 -9.95
C LEU A 61 -21.61 5.77 -9.62
N PHE A 62 -22.25 6.76 -10.23
CA PHE A 62 -23.71 6.89 -10.25
C PHE A 62 -24.22 6.37 -11.60
N ILE A 63 -24.91 5.24 -11.59
CA ILE A 63 -25.56 4.73 -12.79
C ILE A 63 -26.92 5.40 -12.89
N ASN A 64 -27.04 6.35 -13.81
CA ASN A 64 -28.32 7.00 -14.13
C ASN A 64 -29.00 6.17 -15.22
N ILE A 65 -29.81 5.19 -14.82
CA ILE A 65 -30.66 4.46 -15.77
C ILE A 65 -31.94 5.29 -15.93
N ALA A 66 -31.97 6.15 -16.94
CA ALA A 66 -33.23 6.71 -17.43
C ALA A 66 -33.99 5.61 -18.21
N PRO A 67 -35.34 5.58 -18.18
CA PRO A 67 -36.13 4.72 -19.04
C PRO A 67 -35.91 5.02 -20.53
#